data_AF-A0A7S3DPR2-F1
#
_entry.id   AF-A0A7S3DPR2-F1
#
_cell.length_a   1.000
_cell.length_b   1.000
_cell.length_c   1.000
_cell.angle_alpha   90.00
_cell.angle_beta   90.00
_cell.angle_gamma   90.00
#
_symmetry.space_group_name_H-M   'P 1'
#
loop_
_entity.id
_entity.type
_entity.pdbx_description
1 polymer ?
#
loop_
_entity_poly.entity_id
_entity_poly.type
_entity_poly.pdbx_seq_one_letter_code
_entity_poly.pdbx_strand_id
1 'polypeptide(L)'
;MEPSDTAQDSWQTPERLAVVCVDPSSVLQGGSILGDKTRMPTLAAAHDRVLVRPAPSSAGTLGGLAGQRTYDTMQLLGHAAGGTKRPLFDVIFLETVGLGQSEVEIAQCVNVVLLCIPPGGGDALQGVKKGILEVTHVVAITKADGSLQAAAQSTAADYQGALQFRDGVEQSLQPPDSSSHENCAGGAPRRVILTSAETGQGLADLWQTLCHVRRQQLESGQWRQQERTQQEYWMWKSFHTLVQKHVMEQYQSTSTQEPQDEESPHKNTLVAPPPRVAAAQLLRQLLQSGIRSRDDNGNENPSQPP
;
A
#
# COMPACT_ATOMS: atom_id res chain seq x y z
N MET A 1 -26.04 -9.71 27.25
CA MET A 1 -24.94 -9.18 28.07
C MET A 1 -23.98 -10.31 28.31
N GLU A 2 -22.93 -10.38 27.50
CA GLU A 2 -21.77 -11.25 27.74
C GLU A 2 -20.58 -10.38 28.18
N PRO A 3 -19.67 -10.91 29.01
CA PRO A 3 -18.71 -10.12 29.76
C PRO A 3 -17.51 -9.68 28.89
N SER A 4 -17.25 -8.37 28.91
CA SER A 4 -15.97 -7.68 28.75
C SER A 4 -14.83 -8.44 28.04
N ASP A 5 -14.79 -8.40 26.71
CA ASP A 5 -13.60 -8.71 25.93
C ASP A 5 -12.66 -7.49 25.97
N THR A 6 -12.10 -7.20 27.14
CA THR A 6 -10.91 -6.34 27.26
C THR A 6 -9.71 -7.17 26.83
N ALA A 7 -9.70 -7.62 25.57
CA ALA A 7 -8.48 -8.06 24.93
C ALA A 7 -7.53 -6.87 25.02
N GLN A 8 -6.51 -7.00 25.86
CA GLN A 8 -5.50 -5.98 26.09
C GLN A 8 -4.99 -5.52 24.72
N ASP A 9 -5.14 -4.22 24.44
CA ASP A 9 -4.86 -3.64 23.14
C ASP A 9 -3.44 -4.02 22.70
N SER A 10 -3.33 -4.86 21.66
CA SER A 10 -2.07 -5.47 21.22
C SER A 10 -1.01 -4.43 20.83
N TRP A 11 -1.41 -3.19 20.55
CA TRP A 11 -0.48 -2.09 20.27
C TRP A 11 0.06 -1.43 21.53
N GLN A 12 -0.59 -1.53 22.69
CA GLN A 12 -0.04 -0.93 23.91
C GLN A 12 1.24 -1.64 24.35
N THR A 13 1.29 -2.96 24.21
CA THR A 13 2.46 -3.78 24.51
C THR A 13 2.60 -4.89 23.47
N PRO A 14 3.12 -4.59 22.27
CA PRO A 14 3.27 -5.59 21.22
C PRO A 14 4.30 -6.64 21.62
N GLU A 15 3.91 -7.91 21.53
CA GLU A 15 4.80 -9.03 21.81
C GLU A 15 5.62 -9.38 20.57
N ARG A 16 5.00 -9.32 19.39
CA ARG A 16 5.61 -9.66 18.11
C ARG A 16 5.44 -8.56 17.09
N LEU A 17 6.53 -8.23 16.40
CA LEU A 17 6.57 -7.16 15.40
C LEU A 17 7.15 -7.67 14.08
N ALA A 18 6.57 -7.24 12.97
CA ALA A 18 7.14 -7.43 11.65
C ALA A 18 7.48 -6.09 11.00
N VAL A 19 8.56 -6.05 10.22
CA VAL A 19 8.94 -4.95 9.34
C VAL A 19 9.09 -5.52 7.93
N VAL A 20 8.30 -4.99 7.00
CA VAL A 20 8.38 -5.31 5.58
C VAL A 20 8.82 -4.07 4.82
N CYS A 21 9.90 -4.18 4.06
CA CYS A 21 10.49 -3.05 3.36
C CYS A 21 10.20 -3.16 1.85
N VAL A 22 9.45 -2.21 1.31
CA VAL A 22 9.07 -2.15 -0.10
C VAL A 22 10.02 -1.24 -0.86
N ASP A 23 10.75 -1.81 -1.82
CA ASP A 23 11.61 -1.07 -2.74
C ASP A 23 11.09 -1.23 -4.18
N PRO A 24 10.51 -0.19 -4.82
CA PRO A 24 10.02 -0.28 -6.18
C PRO A 24 11.13 -0.50 -7.22
N SER A 25 12.40 -0.21 -6.91
CA SER A 25 13.54 -0.51 -7.79
C SER A 25 13.87 -2.01 -7.86
N SER A 26 13.35 -2.81 -6.93
CA SER A 26 13.51 -4.27 -6.88
C SER A 26 12.98 -5.01 -8.10
N VAL A 27 12.17 -4.36 -8.95
CA VAL A 27 11.68 -4.91 -10.23
C VAL A 27 12.83 -5.13 -11.23
N LEU A 28 13.86 -4.29 -11.19
CA LEU A 28 15.03 -4.40 -12.09
C LEU A 28 16.12 -5.33 -11.53
N GLN A 29 16.23 -5.46 -10.20
CA GLN A 29 17.33 -6.17 -9.54
C GLN A 29 16.95 -7.53 -8.93
N GLY A 30 15.69 -7.97 -9.06
CA GLY A 30 15.25 -9.29 -8.57
C GLY A 30 15.04 -9.38 -7.05
N GLY A 31 15.03 -8.24 -6.34
CA GLY A 31 14.84 -8.17 -4.88
C GLY A 31 16.14 -7.94 -4.10
N SER A 32 16.04 -7.23 -2.97
CA SER A 32 17.14 -7.06 -2.01
C SER A 32 17.14 -8.23 -1.03
N ILE A 33 18.21 -9.02 -0.96
CA ILE A 33 18.27 -10.20 -0.07
C ILE A 33 18.59 -9.80 1.38
N LEU A 34 19.34 -8.71 1.60
CA LEU A 34 19.95 -8.37 2.90
C LEU A 34 19.90 -6.89 3.30
N GLY A 35 19.63 -5.97 2.38
CA GLY A 35 19.87 -4.53 2.58
C GLY A 35 19.09 -3.89 3.73
N ASP A 36 17.91 -4.43 4.07
CA ASP A 36 17.08 -3.86 5.13
C ASP A 36 17.50 -4.33 6.52
N LYS A 37 18.00 -5.56 6.65
CA LYS A 37 18.50 -6.09 7.94
C LYS A 37 19.76 -5.37 8.41
N THR A 38 20.60 -4.92 7.48
CA THR A 38 21.83 -4.19 7.81
C THR A 38 21.56 -2.78 8.34
N ARG A 39 20.43 -2.15 7.98
CA ARG A 39 20.03 -0.81 8.49
C ARG A 39 19.36 -0.88 9.87
N MET A 40 18.87 -2.04 10.27
CA MET A 40 18.14 -2.26 11.53
C MET A 40 18.79 -3.38 12.38
N PRO A 41 20.06 -3.26 12.77
CA PRO A 41 20.81 -4.35 13.41
C PRO A 41 20.18 -4.78 14.75
N THR A 42 19.72 -3.83 15.56
CA THR A 42 19.07 -4.11 16.86
C THR A 42 17.78 -4.91 16.69
N LEU A 43 16.94 -4.53 15.72
CA LEU A 43 15.70 -5.25 15.42
C LEU A 43 15.97 -6.61 14.79
N ALA A 44 16.95 -6.69 13.88
CA ALA A 44 17.33 -7.94 13.23
C ALA A 44 17.90 -8.98 14.22
N ALA A 45 18.51 -8.52 15.32
CA ALA A 45 19.03 -9.40 16.37
C ALA A 45 17.91 -10.03 17.25
N ALA A 46 16.77 -9.37 17.40
CA ALA A 46 15.62 -9.84 18.18
C ALA A 46 14.72 -10.82 17.40
N HIS A 47 15.32 -11.81 16.73
CA HIS A 47 14.65 -12.67 15.74
C HIS A 47 13.56 -13.58 16.30
N ASP A 48 13.49 -13.75 17.62
CA ASP A 48 12.48 -14.51 18.34
C ASP A 48 11.12 -13.80 18.36
N ARG A 49 11.13 -12.46 18.28
CA ARG A 49 9.95 -11.59 18.38
C ARG A 49 9.80 -10.64 17.19
N VAL A 50 10.86 -10.43 16.42
CA VAL A 50 10.92 -9.47 15.32
C VAL A 50 11.25 -10.15 14.00
N LEU A 51 10.41 -9.91 12.98
CA LEU A 51 10.67 -10.33 11.61
C LEU A 51 10.98 -9.12 10.73
N VAL A 52 12.20 -9.02 10.20
CA VAL A 52 12.54 -8.01 9.18
C VAL A 52 12.71 -8.70 7.83
N ARG A 53 11.93 -8.29 6.82
CA ARG A 53 11.97 -8.89 5.48
C ARG A 53 11.82 -7.82 4.38
N PRO A 54 12.50 -8.01 3.23
CA PRO A 54 12.19 -7.26 2.03
C PRO A 54 10.81 -7.69 1.50
N ALA A 55 10.10 -6.77 0.86
CA ALA A 55 8.89 -7.10 0.11
C ALA A 55 9.26 -8.00 -1.09
N PRO A 56 8.39 -8.95 -1.44
CA PRO A 56 8.63 -9.83 -2.59
C PRO A 56 8.71 -9.05 -3.90
N SER A 57 9.78 -9.27 -4.68
CA SER A 57 9.92 -8.68 -6.02
C SER A 57 8.86 -9.23 -6.98
N SER A 58 8.31 -8.35 -7.82
CA SER A 58 7.42 -8.72 -8.91
C SER A 58 8.26 -9.10 -10.13
N ALA A 59 8.82 -10.32 -10.13
CA ALA A 59 9.61 -10.94 -11.20
C ALA A 59 9.41 -10.34 -12.63
N GLY A 60 10.06 -9.21 -12.92
CA GLY A 60 10.00 -8.50 -14.20
C GLY A 60 8.68 -7.82 -14.61
N THR A 61 7.61 -7.81 -13.80
CA THR A 61 6.34 -7.15 -14.18
C THR A 61 6.20 -5.78 -13.52
N LEU A 62 6.33 -4.71 -14.31
CA LEU A 62 6.19 -3.33 -13.84
C LEU A 62 4.73 -3.03 -13.45
N GLY A 63 4.49 -2.53 -12.22
CA GLY A 63 3.33 -1.69 -11.92
C GLY A 63 2.01 -2.32 -11.44
N GLY A 64 2.01 -3.56 -10.92
CA GLY A 64 0.78 -4.09 -10.29
C GLY A 64 0.97 -5.28 -9.35
N LEU A 65 1.92 -6.17 -9.64
CA LEU A 65 2.15 -7.36 -8.82
C LEU A 65 2.95 -7.10 -7.54
N ALA A 66 3.78 -6.05 -7.50
CA ALA A 66 4.53 -5.70 -6.30
C ALA A 66 3.60 -5.25 -5.16
N GLY A 67 2.59 -4.43 -5.50
CA GLY A 67 1.53 -4.03 -4.58
C GLY A 67 0.71 -5.23 -4.10
N GLN A 68 0.24 -6.08 -5.02
CA GLN A 68 -0.56 -7.26 -4.66
C GLN A 68 0.19 -8.21 -3.73
N ARG A 69 1.44 -8.57 -4.06
CA ARG A 69 2.24 -9.47 -3.23
C ARG A 69 2.57 -8.86 -1.86
N THR A 70 2.74 -7.54 -1.80
CA THR A 70 2.90 -6.83 -0.54
C THR A 70 1.63 -6.93 0.30
N TYR A 71 0.46 -6.69 -0.30
CA TYR A 71 -0.83 -6.84 0.37
C TYR A 71 -1.04 -8.27 0.89
N ASP A 72 -0.80 -9.28 0.06
CA ASP A 72 -0.91 -10.70 0.46
C ASP A 72 0.05 -11.02 1.61
N THR A 73 1.27 -10.47 1.59
CA THR A 73 2.23 -10.60 2.70
C THR A 73 1.69 -9.96 3.97
N MET A 74 1.09 -8.76 3.91
CA MET A 74 0.48 -8.12 5.08
C MET A 74 -0.65 -8.97 5.64
N GLN A 75 -1.51 -9.52 4.78
CA GLN A 75 -2.61 -10.40 5.17
C GLN A 75 -2.09 -11.66 5.85
N LEU A 76 -1.05 -12.29 5.32
CA LEU A 76 -0.44 -13.48 5.91
C LEU A 76 0.18 -13.21 7.29
N LEU A 77 0.86 -12.07 7.46
CA LEU A 77 1.46 -11.69 8.74
C LEU A 77 0.41 -11.26 9.78
N GLY A 78 -0.71 -10.69 9.33
CA GLY A 78 -1.83 -10.28 10.17
C GLY A 78 -2.84 -11.40 10.45
N HIS A 79 -2.79 -12.51 9.72
CA HIS A 79 -3.72 -13.62 9.92
C HIS A 79 -3.41 -14.41 11.20
N ALA A 80 -4.45 -14.99 11.78
CA ALA A 80 -4.28 -15.91 12.90
C ALA A 80 -3.68 -17.23 12.42
N ALA A 81 -2.59 -17.67 13.07
CA ALA A 81 -1.91 -18.90 12.70
C ALA A 81 -2.53 -20.11 13.41
N GLY A 82 -2.73 -21.21 12.68
CA GLY A 82 -2.90 -22.56 13.25
C GLY A 82 -4.12 -22.77 14.17
N GLY A 83 -5.25 -22.09 13.91
CA GLY A 83 -6.47 -22.24 14.72
C GLY A 83 -6.47 -21.49 16.05
N THR A 84 -5.45 -20.65 16.29
CA THR A 84 -5.45 -19.71 17.42
C THR A 84 -6.29 -18.47 17.11
N LYS A 85 -6.75 -17.74 18.13
CA LYS A 85 -7.45 -16.45 17.95
C LYS A 85 -6.50 -15.25 17.79
N ARG A 86 -5.17 -15.45 17.84
CA ARG A 86 -4.18 -14.36 17.86
C ARG A 86 -3.47 -14.25 16.50
N PRO A 87 -3.26 -13.03 15.96
CA PRO A 87 -2.46 -12.83 14.75
C PRO A 87 -1.01 -13.31 14.94
N LEU A 88 -0.33 -13.61 13.84
CA LEU A 88 1.09 -14.00 13.89
C LEU A 88 1.98 -12.87 14.44
N PHE A 89 1.65 -11.63 14.09
CA PHE A 89 2.29 -10.41 14.58
C PHE A 89 1.26 -9.40 15.09
N ASP A 90 1.55 -8.72 16.20
CA ASP A 90 0.65 -7.71 16.79
C ASP A 90 0.70 -6.39 16.00
N VAL A 91 1.89 -6.08 15.47
CA VAL A 91 2.20 -4.86 14.73
C VAL A 91 3.02 -5.22 13.51
N ILE A 92 2.64 -4.68 12.36
CA ILE A 92 3.36 -4.84 11.10
C ILE A 92 3.67 -3.44 10.57
N PHE A 93 4.96 -3.12 10.44
CA PHE A 93 5.43 -1.92 9.78
C PHE A 93 5.69 -2.23 8.31
N LEU A 94 5.13 -1.40 7.43
CA LEU A 94 5.44 -1.41 6.01
C LEU A 94 6.24 -0.15 5.68
N GLU A 95 7.55 -0.30 5.49
CA GLU A 95 8.46 0.80 5.16
C GLU A 95 8.60 0.90 3.63
N THR A 96 8.46 2.10 3.07
CA THR A 96 8.79 2.34 1.66
C THR A 96 10.21 2.88 1.52
N VAL A 97 11.00 2.29 0.63
CA VAL A 97 12.33 2.75 0.27
C VAL A 97 12.23 3.67 -0.96
N GLY A 98 12.38 4.98 -0.76
CA GLY A 98 12.45 5.99 -1.83
C GLY A 98 11.12 6.63 -2.23
N LEU A 99 11.23 7.66 -3.09
CA LEU A 99 10.11 8.44 -3.65
C LEU A 99 9.70 7.84 -5.00
N GLY A 100 8.76 6.91 -5.00
CA GLY A 100 8.17 6.28 -6.19
C GLY A 100 6.86 6.95 -6.62
N GLN A 101 6.08 6.29 -7.48
CA GLN A 101 4.65 6.60 -7.72
C GLN A 101 3.73 5.59 -7.01
N SER A 102 4.31 4.78 -6.13
CA SER A 102 3.69 3.61 -5.51
C SER A 102 3.19 3.89 -4.09
N GLU A 103 3.51 5.03 -3.48
CA GLU A 103 3.19 5.30 -2.07
C GLU A 103 1.68 5.33 -1.81
N VAL A 104 0.90 5.90 -2.75
CA VAL A 104 -0.56 5.92 -2.66
C VAL A 104 -1.15 4.51 -2.81
N GLU A 105 -0.56 3.67 -3.68
CA GLU A 105 -0.97 2.27 -3.83
C GLU A 105 -0.55 1.42 -2.61
N ILE A 106 0.64 1.67 -2.06
CA ILE A 106 1.14 1.03 -0.84
C ILE A 106 0.30 1.44 0.38
N ALA A 107 -0.25 2.66 0.41
CA ALA A 107 -1.21 3.07 1.43
C ALA A 107 -2.48 2.20 1.43
N GLN A 108 -2.83 1.55 0.29
CA GLN A 108 -3.91 0.55 0.23
C GLN A 108 -3.54 -0.79 0.90
N CYS A 109 -2.31 -0.95 1.39
CA CYS A 109 -1.86 -2.15 2.11
C CYS A 109 -1.91 -2.01 3.63
N VAL A 110 -2.16 -0.82 4.17
CA VAL A 110 -2.03 -0.52 5.60
C VAL A 110 -3.26 0.20 6.14
N ASN A 111 -3.52 0.08 7.44
CA ASN A 111 -4.62 0.77 8.10
C ASN A 111 -4.26 2.19 8.53
N VAL A 112 -3.02 2.39 9.00
CA VAL A 112 -2.51 3.67 9.49
C VAL A 112 -1.25 4.04 8.73
N VAL A 113 -1.23 5.27 8.20
CA VAL A 113 -0.10 5.82 7.43
C VAL A 113 0.64 6.85 8.28
N LEU A 114 1.91 6.58 8.53
CA LEU A 114 2.86 7.48 9.19
C LEU A 114 3.77 8.13 8.14
N LEU A 115 3.76 9.46 8.05
CA LEU A 115 4.64 10.22 7.18
C LEU A 115 5.81 10.80 7.98
N CYS A 116 7.03 10.39 7.65
CA CYS A 116 8.25 10.89 8.29
C CYS A 116 8.90 12.00 7.43
N ILE A 117 9.13 13.18 8.02
CA ILE A 117 9.60 14.37 7.30
C ILE A 117 10.78 15.00 8.07
N PRO A 118 11.92 15.35 7.43
CA PRO A 118 12.98 16.08 8.09
C PRO A 118 12.67 17.59 8.21
N PRO A 119 13.34 18.34 9.12
CA PRO A 119 13.11 19.76 9.32
C PRO A 119 13.63 20.60 8.14
N GLY A 120 13.05 21.78 7.92
CA GLY A 120 13.64 22.79 7.04
C GLY A 120 13.53 22.52 5.54
N GLY A 121 12.70 21.56 5.13
CA GLY A 121 12.23 21.48 3.76
C GLY A 121 11.24 22.61 3.49
N GLY A 122 11.72 23.84 3.28
CA GLY A 122 10.91 25.05 3.15
C GLY A 122 9.94 25.09 1.95
N ASP A 123 10.03 24.11 1.05
CA ASP A 123 9.08 23.85 -0.05
C ASP A 123 8.45 22.44 0.06
N ALA A 124 8.68 21.73 1.16
CA ALA A 124 8.30 20.33 1.31
C ALA A 124 6.79 20.15 1.37
N LEU A 125 5.98 21.15 1.73
CA LEU A 125 4.53 21.02 1.62
C LEU A 125 4.07 20.97 0.15
N GLN A 126 4.81 21.62 -0.77
CA GLN A 126 4.60 21.50 -2.22
C GLN A 126 5.31 20.27 -2.81
N GLY A 127 6.45 19.84 -2.22
CA GLY A 127 7.24 18.69 -2.65
C GLY A 127 6.74 17.33 -2.13
N VAL A 128 6.08 17.29 -0.98
CA VAL A 128 5.26 16.17 -0.53
C VAL A 128 4.06 16.17 -1.47
N LYS A 129 4.06 15.20 -2.39
CA LYS A 129 3.00 15.05 -3.39
C LYS A 129 1.66 15.17 -2.67
N LYS A 130 0.82 16.09 -3.13
CA LYS A 130 -0.54 16.32 -2.61
C LYS A 130 -1.25 15.01 -2.22
N GLY A 131 -1.09 13.96 -3.02
CA GLY A 131 -1.66 12.63 -2.79
C GLY A 131 -1.16 11.82 -1.57
N ILE A 132 0.09 11.97 -1.08
CA ILE A 132 0.54 11.19 0.10
C ILE A 132 0.04 11.81 1.40
N LEU A 133 -0.02 13.14 1.48
CA LEU A 133 -0.58 13.83 2.63
C LEU A 133 -2.08 13.55 2.76
N GLU A 134 -2.80 13.42 1.65
CA GLU A 134 -4.22 13.03 1.62
C GLU A 134 -4.48 11.72 2.36
N VAL A 135 -3.62 10.70 2.19
CA VAL A 135 -3.77 9.39 2.85
C VAL A 135 -3.04 9.29 4.20
N THR A 136 -2.37 10.36 4.66
CA THR A 136 -1.56 10.36 5.89
C THR A 136 -2.44 10.53 7.14
N HIS A 137 -2.16 9.72 8.17
CA HIS A 137 -2.87 9.77 9.44
C HIS A 137 -2.08 10.52 10.52
N VAL A 138 -0.77 10.28 10.57
CA VAL A 138 0.16 10.87 11.54
C VAL A 138 1.40 11.33 10.80
N VAL A 139 1.95 12.48 11.19
CA VAL A 139 3.22 13.02 10.68
C VAL A 139 4.24 13.04 11.80
N ALA A 140 5.42 12.49 11.54
CA ALA A 140 6.58 12.63 12.40
C ALA A 140 7.59 13.57 11.75
N ILE A 141 7.85 14.72 12.40
CA ILE A 141 8.97 15.57 12.02
C ILE A 141 10.22 14.96 12.67
N THR A 142 11.04 14.31 11.87
CA THR A 142 12.28 13.64 12.26
C THR A 142 13.40 14.64 12.53
N LYS A 143 14.50 14.19 13.15
CA LYS A 143 15.69 15.01 13.45
C LYS A 143 15.37 16.32 14.19
N ALA A 144 14.35 16.28 15.06
CA ALA A 144 13.98 17.39 15.93
C ALA A 144 14.92 17.41 17.15
N ASP A 145 16.18 17.73 16.89
CA ASP A 145 17.26 17.77 17.89
C ASP A 145 18.30 18.83 17.50
N GLY A 146 19.15 19.19 18.47
CA GLY A 146 20.28 20.10 18.28
C GLY A 146 19.90 21.42 17.60
N SER A 147 20.66 21.78 16.56
CA SER A 147 20.45 23.01 15.79
C SER A 147 19.20 22.98 14.90
N LEU A 148 18.59 21.81 14.67
CA LEU A 148 17.42 21.66 13.81
C LEU A 148 16.10 21.82 14.57
N GLN A 149 16.13 21.93 15.91
CA GLN A 149 14.94 22.02 16.76
C GLN A 149 13.97 23.14 16.33
N ALA A 150 14.48 24.35 16.09
CA ALA A 150 13.65 25.49 15.69
C ALA A 150 13.01 25.29 14.30
N ALA A 151 13.79 24.76 13.35
CA ALA A 151 13.28 24.42 12.03
C ALA A 151 12.19 23.33 12.12
N ALA A 152 12.39 22.34 13.00
CA ALA A 152 11.44 21.24 13.19
C ALA A 152 10.11 21.74 13.74
N GLN A 153 10.14 22.68 14.68
CA GLN A 153 8.95 23.33 15.23
C GLN A 153 8.17 24.11 14.16
N SER A 154 8.88 24.86 13.30
CA SER A 154 8.25 25.56 12.17
C SER A 154 7.59 24.58 11.21
N THR A 155 8.33 23.56 10.75
CA THR A 155 7.79 22.53 9.86
C THR A 155 6.59 21.81 10.49
N ALA A 156 6.63 21.52 11.79
CA ALA A 156 5.50 20.90 12.47
C ALA A 156 4.23 21.78 12.45
N ALA A 157 4.39 23.10 12.59
CA ALA A 157 3.26 24.03 12.52
C ALA A 157 2.62 24.04 11.12
N ASP A 158 3.45 24.03 10.06
CA ASP A 158 2.97 24.01 8.67
C ASP A 158 2.13 22.75 8.37
N TYR A 159 2.65 21.57 8.74
CA TYR A 159 1.93 20.31 8.52
C TYR A 159 0.70 20.16 9.43
N GLN A 160 0.75 20.72 10.64
CA GLN A 160 -0.40 20.69 11.54
C GLN A 160 -1.56 21.52 10.97
N GLY A 161 -1.27 22.69 10.40
CA GLY A 161 -2.27 23.51 9.70
C GLY A 161 -2.84 22.82 8.46
N ALA A 162 -1.98 22.17 7.67
CA ALA A 162 -2.41 21.45 6.46
C ALA A 162 -3.35 20.26 6.78
N LEU A 163 -3.04 19.47 7.81
CA LEU A 163 -3.91 18.37 8.25
C LEU A 163 -5.26 18.87 8.79
N GLN A 164 -5.25 19.94 9.60
CA GLN A 164 -6.48 20.53 10.13
C GLN A 164 -7.39 21.06 9.01
N PHE A 165 -6.82 21.68 7.98
CA PHE A 165 -7.59 22.14 6.84
C PHE A 165 -8.24 20.97 6.09
N ARG A 166 -7.51 19.88 5.83
CA ARG A 166 -8.06 18.67 5.21
C ARG A 166 -9.22 18.10 6.03
N ASP A 167 -8.98 17.87 7.32
CA ASP A 167 -9.97 17.25 8.20
C ASP A 167 -11.24 18.12 8.31
N GLY A 168 -11.10 19.46 8.28
CA GLY A 168 -12.23 20.40 8.24
C GLY A 168 -13.01 20.41 6.92
N VAL A 169 -12.33 20.24 5.77
CA VAL A 169 -13.00 20.10 4.46
C VAL A 169 -13.79 18.80 4.39
N GLU A 170 -13.22 17.68 4.84
CA GLU A 170 -13.92 16.39 4.87
C GLU A 170 -15.18 16.43 5.74
N GLN A 171 -15.10 17.07 6.91
CA GLN A 171 -16.26 17.25 7.80
C GLN A 171 -17.37 18.11 7.17
N SER A 172 -17.02 19.10 6.34
CA SER A 172 -18.01 19.93 5.65
C SER A 172 -18.69 19.23 4.47
N LEU A 173 -18.12 18.13 3.96
CA LEU A 173 -18.66 17.38 2.81
C LEU A 173 -19.52 16.18 3.23
N GLN A 174 -19.52 15.81 4.51
CA GLN A 174 -20.37 14.74 5.03
C GLN A 174 -21.80 15.26 5.28
N PRO A 175 -22.85 14.50 4.87
CA PRO A 175 -24.23 14.88 5.15
C PRO A 175 -24.50 14.88 6.67
N PRO A 176 -25.35 15.77 7.20
CA PRO A 176 -25.54 15.99 8.65
C PRO A 176 -26.21 14.84 9.43
N ASP A 177 -26.28 13.62 8.89
CA ASP A 177 -27.10 12.51 9.40
C ASP A 177 -26.31 11.33 10.00
N SER A 178 -25.13 11.56 10.57
CA SER A 178 -24.48 10.59 11.46
C SER A 178 -24.32 11.17 12.86
N SER A 179 -25.22 10.76 13.74
CA SER A 179 -25.30 11.10 15.16
C SER A 179 -24.14 10.51 15.99
N SER A 180 -22.90 10.81 15.62
CA SER A 180 -21.72 10.69 16.49
C SER A 180 -21.16 12.08 16.76
N HIS A 181 -22.05 13.00 17.12
CA HIS A 181 -21.68 14.29 17.68
C HIS A 181 -21.47 14.12 19.18
N GLU A 182 -20.34 13.53 19.56
CA GLU A 182 -19.80 13.81 20.88
C GLU A 182 -18.87 15.01 20.79
N ASN A 183 -19.18 15.99 21.61
CA ASN A 183 -18.36 17.14 21.96
C ASN A 183 -16.92 16.69 22.30
N CYS A 184 -15.99 16.84 21.39
CA CYS A 184 -14.58 16.97 21.75
C CYS A 184 -14.31 18.43 22.11
N ALA A 185 -14.73 18.82 23.32
CA ALA A 185 -14.28 20.04 24.00
C ALA A 185 -12.77 20.01 24.34
N GLY A 186 -12.06 18.92 24.01
CA GLY A 186 -10.62 18.88 23.83
C GLY A 186 -10.32 18.74 22.34
N GLY A 187 -9.63 19.72 21.74
CA GLY A 187 -9.35 19.74 20.31
C GLY A 187 -8.79 18.43 19.77
N ALA A 188 -8.98 18.19 18.46
CA ALA A 188 -8.47 17.00 17.78
C ALA A 188 -7.01 16.72 18.18
N PRO A 189 -6.65 15.46 18.49
CA PRO A 189 -5.32 15.10 18.95
C PRO A 189 -4.26 15.62 17.96
N ARG A 190 -3.14 16.13 18.49
CA ARG A 190 -2.03 16.59 17.65
C ARG A 190 -1.49 15.41 16.85
N ARG A 191 -1.70 15.43 15.53
CA ARG A 191 -1.26 14.38 14.59
C ARG A 191 0.13 14.64 14.02
N VAL A 192 0.77 15.77 14.38
CA VAL A 192 2.15 16.10 14.00
C VAL A 192 3.06 16.10 15.22
N ILE A 193 3.97 15.13 15.28
CA ILE A 193 4.85 14.87 16.43
C ILE A 193 6.30 15.17 16.06
N LEU A 194 7.01 15.90 16.93
CA LEU A 194 8.45 16.11 16.81
C LEU A 194 9.19 14.89 17.33
N THR A 195 10.16 14.38 16.57
CA THR A 195 10.87 13.15 16.88
C THR A 195 12.36 13.25 16.59
N SER A 196 13.15 12.59 17.42
CA SER A 196 14.58 12.38 17.20
C SER A 196 14.87 10.90 17.39
N ALA A 197 15.25 10.22 16.31
CA ALA A 197 15.63 8.81 16.37
C ALA A 197 16.99 8.62 17.07
N GLU A 198 17.86 9.64 17.06
CA GLU A 198 19.18 9.60 17.69
C GLU A 198 19.07 9.72 19.23
N THR A 199 18.25 10.66 19.72
CA THR A 199 18.08 10.87 21.17
C THR A 199 16.93 10.06 21.78
N GLY A 200 16.03 9.53 20.93
CA GLY A 200 14.79 8.87 21.34
C GLY A 200 13.64 9.82 21.70
N GLN A 201 13.87 11.13 21.67
CA GLN A 201 12.84 12.11 22.02
C GLN A 201 11.62 12.01 21.08
N GLY A 202 10.43 12.05 21.67
CA GLY A 202 9.15 12.05 20.94
C GLY A 202 8.70 10.71 20.37
N LEU A 203 9.52 9.64 20.45
CA LEU A 203 9.13 8.32 19.95
C LEU A 203 7.98 7.69 20.76
N ALA A 204 7.98 7.88 22.08
CA ALA A 204 6.90 7.41 22.96
C ALA A 204 5.59 8.13 22.65
N ASP A 205 5.64 9.46 22.48
CA ASP A 205 4.46 10.25 22.12
C ASP A 205 3.93 9.85 20.75
N LEU A 206 4.81 9.64 19.76
CA LEU A 206 4.44 9.15 18.44
C LEU A 206 3.70 7.80 18.53
N TRP A 207 4.21 6.86 19.32
CA TRP A 207 3.57 5.56 19.51
C TRP A 207 2.18 5.69 20.15
N GLN A 208 2.05 6.54 21.16
CA GLN A 208 0.75 6.81 21.79
C GLN A 208 -0.25 7.46 20.82
N THR A 209 0.21 8.37 19.95
CA THR A 209 -0.62 8.94 18.89
C THR A 209 -1.10 7.87 17.91
N LEU A 210 -0.24 6.95 17.49
CA LEU A 210 -0.62 5.84 16.61
C LEU A 210 -1.65 4.91 17.28
N CYS A 211 -1.45 4.56 18.55
CA CYS A 211 -2.41 3.77 19.33
C CYS A 211 -3.77 4.48 19.44
N HIS A 212 -3.75 5.80 19.65
CA HIS A 212 -4.97 6.61 19.71
C HIS A 212 -5.72 6.63 18.37
N VAL A 213 -5.02 6.84 17.25
CA VAL A 213 -5.63 6.81 15.90
C VAL A 213 -6.29 5.46 15.63
N ARG A 214 -5.59 4.35 15.93
CA ARG A 214 -6.17 3.01 15.78
C ARG A 214 -7.42 2.82 16.63
N ARG A 215 -7.39 3.26 17.89
CA ARG A 215 -8.55 3.16 18.79
C ARG A 215 -9.76 3.92 18.22
N GLN A 216 -9.55 5.16 17.76
CA GLN A 216 -10.61 5.95 17.13
C GLN A 216 -11.20 5.26 15.89
N GLN A 217 -10.36 4.66 15.04
CA GLN A 217 -10.83 3.92 13.87
C GLN A 217 -11.60 2.65 14.22
N LEU A 218 -11.23 1.96 15.31
CA LEU A 218 -11.94 0.78 15.80
C LEU A 218 -13.30 1.16 16.40
N GLU A 219 -13.35 2.19 17.24
CA GLU A 219 -14.57 2.68 17.91
C GLU A 219 -15.59 3.23 16.91
N SER A 220 -15.12 3.94 15.88
CA SER A 220 -15.97 4.47 14.80
C SER A 220 -16.37 3.43 13.74
N GLY A 221 -15.80 2.22 13.78
CA GLY A 221 -16.00 1.19 12.77
C GLY A 221 -15.26 1.44 11.43
N GLN A 222 -14.58 2.58 11.29
CA GLN A 222 -13.81 2.95 10.09
C GLN A 222 -12.74 1.91 9.75
N TRP A 223 -12.13 1.28 10.75
CA TRP A 223 -11.11 0.25 10.55
C TRP A 223 -11.63 -0.89 9.68
N ARG A 224 -12.79 -1.49 10.03
CA ARG A 224 -13.38 -2.60 9.27
C ARG A 224 -13.87 -2.16 7.89
N GLN A 225 -14.36 -0.93 7.78
CA GLN A 225 -14.78 -0.38 6.49
C GLN A 225 -13.58 -0.23 5.55
N GLN A 226 -12.47 0.32 6.05
CA GLN A 226 -11.23 0.46 5.31
C GLN A 226 -10.69 -0.90 4.85
N GLU A 227 -10.68 -1.92 5.71
CA GLU A 227 -10.25 -3.27 5.35
C GLU A 227 -11.09 -3.86 4.20
N ARG A 228 -12.42 -3.66 4.21
CA ARG A 228 -13.29 -4.11 3.12
C ARG A 228 -12.99 -3.40 1.81
N THR A 229 -12.83 -2.08 1.85
CA THR A 229 -12.48 -1.28 0.68
C THR A 229 -11.12 -1.70 0.11
N GLN A 230 -10.14 -1.98 0.97
CA GLN A 230 -8.83 -2.47 0.55
C GLN A 230 -8.92 -3.87 -0.07
N GLN A 231 -9.67 -4.79 0.54
CA GLN A 231 -9.89 -6.13 -0.03
C GLN A 231 -10.54 -6.06 -1.42
N GLU A 232 -11.57 -5.23 -1.58
CA GLU A 232 -12.22 -5.02 -2.87
C GLU A 232 -11.26 -4.42 -3.90
N TYR A 233 -10.48 -3.41 -3.51
CA TYR A 233 -9.46 -2.81 -4.37
C TYR A 233 -8.46 -3.86 -4.90
N TRP A 234 -7.89 -4.67 -4.01
CA TRP A 234 -6.90 -5.68 -4.39
C TRP A 234 -7.51 -6.85 -5.17
N MET A 235 -8.76 -7.22 -4.89
CA MET A 235 -9.50 -8.20 -5.70
C MET A 235 -9.64 -7.70 -7.15
N TRP A 236 -10.12 -6.47 -7.35
CA TRP A 236 -10.27 -5.91 -8.69
C TRP A 236 -8.93 -5.71 -9.39
N LYS A 237 -7.90 -5.26 -8.67
CA LYS A 237 -6.54 -5.14 -9.20
C LYS A 237 -6.00 -6.48 -9.67
N SER A 238 -6.20 -7.54 -8.87
CA SER A 238 -5.83 -8.91 -9.22
C SER A 238 -6.57 -9.39 -10.45
N PHE A 239 -7.89 -9.20 -10.50
CA PHE A 239 -8.71 -9.58 -11.64
C PHE A 239 -8.21 -8.92 -12.94
N HIS A 240 -8.00 -7.60 -12.94
CA HIS A 240 -7.47 -6.88 -14.10
C HIS A 240 -6.10 -7.40 -14.53
N THR A 241 -5.21 -7.67 -13.57
CA THR A 241 -3.87 -8.20 -13.85
C THR A 241 -3.95 -9.58 -14.50
N LEU A 242 -4.80 -10.47 -13.99
CA LEU A 242 -4.98 -11.83 -14.52
C LEU A 242 -5.57 -11.80 -15.94
N VAL A 243 -6.59 -10.97 -16.16
CA VAL A 243 -7.19 -10.80 -17.50
C VAL A 243 -6.16 -10.26 -18.49
N GLN A 244 -5.43 -9.22 -18.12
CA GLN A 244 -4.38 -8.64 -18.96
C GLN A 244 -3.30 -9.68 -19.30
N LYS A 245 -2.83 -10.43 -18.30
CA LYS A 245 -1.83 -11.49 -18.51
C LYS A 245 -2.34 -12.54 -19.50
N HIS A 246 -3.54 -13.07 -19.27
CA HIS A 246 -4.13 -14.09 -20.12
C HIS A 246 -4.31 -13.62 -21.57
N VAL A 247 -4.79 -12.39 -21.76
CA VAL A 247 -4.93 -11.75 -23.08
C VAL A 247 -3.59 -11.64 -23.80
N MET A 248 -2.54 -11.21 -23.10
CA MET A 248 -1.21 -11.05 -23.68
C MET A 248 -0.57 -12.39 -24.06
N GLU A 249 -0.75 -13.43 -23.24
CA GLU A 249 -0.25 -14.78 -23.53
C GLU A 249 -0.94 -15.39 -24.77
N GLN A 250 -2.26 -15.23 -24.90
CA GLN A 250 -3.01 -15.67 -26.09
C GLN A 250 -2.58 -14.94 -27.36
N TYR A 251 -2.37 -13.63 -27.28
CA TYR A 251 -1.89 -12.84 -28.42
C TYR A 251 -0.51 -13.32 -28.89
N GLN A 252 0.45 -13.47 -27.98
CA GLN A 252 1.79 -13.97 -28.32
C GLN A 252 1.75 -15.38 -28.93
N SER A 253 0.89 -16.25 -28.41
CA SER A 253 0.69 -17.61 -28.92
C SER A 253 0.19 -17.61 -30.37
N THR A 254 -0.74 -16.71 -30.68
CA THR A 254 -1.38 -16.60 -32.01
C THR A 254 -0.43 -15.95 -33.02
N SER A 255 0.30 -14.89 -32.63
CA SER A 255 1.28 -14.22 -33.49
C SER A 255 2.51 -15.07 -33.81
N THR A 256 2.83 -16.08 -33.01
CA THR A 256 3.96 -17.01 -33.28
C THR A 256 3.57 -18.11 -34.30
N GLN A 257 2.29 -18.28 -34.60
CA GLN A 257 1.79 -19.30 -35.54
C GLN A 257 1.45 -18.77 -36.94
N GLU A 258 1.56 -17.46 -37.20
CA GLU A 258 1.47 -16.95 -38.57
C GLU A 258 2.74 -17.35 -39.35
N PRO A 259 2.64 -18.11 -40.45
CA PRO A 259 3.78 -18.37 -41.31
C PRO A 259 4.30 -17.03 -41.85
N GLN A 260 5.62 -16.89 -41.92
CA GLN A 260 6.24 -15.86 -42.75
C GLN A 260 5.96 -16.17 -44.21
N ASP A 261 4.76 -15.85 -44.69
CA ASP A 261 4.51 -15.72 -46.12
C ASP A 261 5.11 -14.39 -46.55
N GLU A 262 6.39 -14.47 -46.95
CA GLU A 262 7.01 -13.47 -47.80
C GLU A 262 6.18 -13.29 -49.09
N GLU A 263 6.06 -12.02 -49.50
CA GLU A 263 5.57 -11.53 -50.79
C GLU A 263 4.06 -11.43 -51.01
N SER A 264 3.54 -10.22 -50.78
CA SER A 264 2.50 -9.63 -51.63
C SER A 264 2.79 -8.16 -51.95
N PRO A 265 2.90 -7.76 -53.23
CA PRO A 265 3.45 -6.48 -53.64
C PRO A 265 2.35 -5.41 -53.79
N HIS A 266 1.68 -5.04 -52.70
CA HIS A 266 0.82 -3.85 -52.68
C HIS A 266 0.89 -3.13 -51.33
N LYS A 267 2.05 -2.54 -51.00
CA LYS A 267 2.17 -1.54 -49.93
C LYS A 267 1.55 -0.23 -50.40
N ASN A 268 0.22 -0.14 -50.31
CA ASN A 268 -0.46 1.15 -50.28
C ASN A 268 -0.55 1.60 -48.82
N THR A 269 -0.23 2.87 -48.57
CA THR A 269 0.02 3.51 -47.27
C THR A 269 -1.14 3.32 -46.28
N LEU A 270 -1.13 2.23 -45.51
CA LEU A 270 -2.05 2.05 -44.39
C LEU A 270 -1.51 2.87 -43.21
N VAL A 271 -2.11 4.04 -42.99
CA VAL A 271 -2.01 4.76 -41.72
C VAL A 271 -2.41 3.76 -40.62
N ALA A 272 -1.52 3.49 -39.68
CA ALA A 272 -1.82 2.62 -38.56
C ALA A 272 -3.10 3.10 -37.85
N PRO A 273 -4.05 2.19 -37.53
CA PRO A 273 -5.29 2.60 -36.88
C PRO A 273 -5.01 3.32 -35.56
N PRO A 274 -5.88 4.27 -35.14
CA PRO A 274 -5.74 4.91 -33.84
C PRO A 274 -5.66 3.87 -32.71
N PRO A 275 -4.90 4.10 -31.62
CA PRO A 275 -4.68 3.10 -30.56
C PRO A 275 -5.96 2.48 -29.99
N ARG A 276 -7.03 3.28 -29.86
CA ARG A 276 -8.34 2.80 -29.42
C ARG A 276 -8.98 1.79 -30.39
N VAL A 277 -8.83 2.02 -31.69
CA VAL A 277 -9.36 1.13 -32.75
C VAL A 277 -8.54 -0.15 -32.81
N ALA A 278 -7.21 -0.05 -32.74
CA ALA A 278 -6.32 -1.19 -32.67
C ALA A 278 -6.63 -2.09 -31.45
N ALA A 279 -6.79 -1.48 -30.27
CA ALA A 279 -7.15 -2.20 -29.04
C ALA A 279 -8.52 -2.89 -29.14
N ALA A 280 -9.52 -2.22 -29.72
CA ALA A 280 -10.85 -2.80 -29.93
C ALA A 280 -10.84 -3.97 -30.93
N GLN A 281 -10.01 -3.90 -31.98
CA GLN A 281 -9.82 -4.99 -32.93
C GLN A 281 -9.15 -6.20 -32.25
N LEU A 282 -8.10 -5.96 -31.47
CA LEU A 282 -7.40 -6.99 -30.70
C LEU A 282 -8.34 -7.69 -29.70
N LEU A 283 -9.16 -6.91 -28.97
CA LEU A 283 -10.17 -7.48 -28.06
C LEU A 283 -11.21 -8.32 -28.79
N ARG A 284 -11.71 -7.86 -29.96
CA ARG A 284 -12.68 -8.64 -30.75
C ARG A 284 -12.09 -9.95 -31.25
N GLN A 285 -10.85 -9.94 -31.74
CA GLN A 285 -10.15 -11.14 -32.18
C GLN A 285 -10.03 -12.16 -31.03
N LEU A 286 -9.66 -11.71 -29.83
CA LEU A 286 -9.56 -12.56 -28.63
C LEU A 286 -10.90 -13.14 -28.18
N LEU A 287 -11.98 -12.35 -28.24
CA LEU A 287 -13.32 -12.83 -27.89
C LEU A 287 -13.85 -13.85 -28.92
N GLN A 288 -13.48 -13.70 -30.19
CA GLN A 288 -13.86 -14.60 -31.27
C GLN A 288 -13.08 -15.92 -31.26
N SER A 289 -11.81 -15.92 -30.84
CA SER A 289 -11.01 -17.14 -30.67
C SER A 289 -11.46 -18.02 -29.49
N GLY A 290 -12.33 -17.49 -28.63
CA GLY A 290 -12.77 -18.11 -27.38
C GLY A 290 -11.70 -18.00 -26.28
N ILE A 291 -12.13 -17.85 -25.03
CA ILE A 291 -11.23 -17.98 -23.87
C ILE A 291 -10.98 -19.47 -23.67
N ARG A 292 -9.87 -19.98 -24.19
CA ARG A 292 -9.45 -21.38 -23.95
C ARG A 292 -8.72 -21.45 -22.62
N SER A 293 -9.33 -22.12 -21.63
CA SER A 293 -8.63 -22.56 -20.42
C SER A 293 -7.60 -23.62 -20.81
N ARG A 294 -6.32 -23.39 -20.53
CA ARG A 294 -5.33 -24.46 -20.47
C ARG A 294 -5.28 -24.94 -19.03
N ASP A 295 -5.56 -26.23 -18.82
CA ASP A 295 -5.39 -26.86 -17.51
C ASP A 295 -3.88 -26.98 -17.17
N ASP A 296 -3.51 -27.09 -15.90
CA ASP A 296 -2.10 -27.14 -15.41
C ASP A 296 -1.22 -28.23 -16.08
N ASN A 297 -1.82 -29.16 -16.82
CA ASN A 297 -1.16 -30.22 -17.59
C ASN A 297 -1.01 -29.94 -19.10
N GLY A 298 -1.29 -28.71 -19.56
CA GLY A 298 -1.07 -28.29 -20.95
C GLY A 298 -2.06 -28.88 -21.98
N ASN A 299 -3.16 -29.48 -21.53
CA ASN A 299 -4.18 -30.03 -22.41
C ASN A 299 -5.29 -29.01 -22.67
N GLU A 300 -5.71 -28.86 -23.93
CA GLU A 300 -6.83 -28.01 -24.29
C GLU A 300 -8.14 -28.70 -23.91
N ASN A 301 -8.93 -28.07 -23.04
CA ASN A 301 -10.26 -28.57 -22.69
C ASN A 301 -11.30 -27.89 -23.60
N PRO A 302 -11.95 -28.60 -24.54
CA PRO A 302 -12.96 -28.01 -25.39
C PRO A 302 -14.29 -27.94 -24.64
N SER A 303 -14.42 -27.00 -23.71
CA SER A 303 -15.74 -26.63 -23.18
C SER A 303 -16.53 -25.89 -24.27
N GLN A 304 -17.34 -26.63 -25.02
CA GLN A 304 -18.39 -26.07 -25.89
C GLN A 304 -19.45 -25.37 -25.02
N PRO A 305 -19.90 -24.15 -25.37
CA PRO A 305 -21.06 -23.55 -24.72
C PRO A 305 -22.37 -24.15 -25.28
N PRO A 306 -23.48 -24.06 -24.53
CA PRO A 306 -24.82 -24.48 -25.00
C PRO A 306 -25.37 -23.60 -26.13
#